data_AF-A0AAU4G7V6-F1
#
_entry.id   AF-A0AAU4G7V6-F1
#
_cell.length_a   1.000
_cell.length_b   1.000
_cell.length_c   1.000
_cell.angle_alpha   90.00
_cell.angle_beta   90.00
_cell.angle_gamma   90.00
#
_symmetry.space_group_name_H-M   'P 1'
#
loop_
_entity.id
_entity.type
_entity.pdbx_description
1 polymer ?
#
loop_
_entity_poly.entity_id
_entity_poly.type
_entity_poly.pdbx_seq_one_letter_code
_entity_poly.pdbx_strand_id
1 'polypeptide(L)' 'MNPVMIDWLSIVLAPIGCILLIAALVKTRSAVKAGNPAPASAKVMQGVGIACVLIIAILNLVGSN' A
#
# COMPACT_ATOMS: atom_id res chain seq x y z
N MET A 1 16.00 17.14 1.97
CA MET A 1 16.18 15.74 1.48
C MET A 1 16.53 15.82 0.02
N ASN A 2 17.42 14.96 -0.51
CA ASN A 2 17.75 15.02 -1.94
C ASN A 2 16.50 14.61 -2.75
N PRO A 3 15.94 15.48 -3.60
CA PRO A 3 14.70 15.21 -4.34
C PRO A 3 14.77 13.91 -5.16
N VAL A 4 15.95 13.59 -5.68
CA VAL A 4 16.22 12.34 -6.39
C VAL A 4 15.95 11.11 -5.50
N MET A 5 16.28 11.17 -4.20
CA MET A 5 16.07 10.04 -3.29
C MET A 5 14.58 9.78 -3.00
N ILE A 6 13.76 10.83 -2.94
CA ILE A 6 12.31 10.73 -2.76
C ILE A 6 11.64 10.13 -4.01
N ASP A 7 12.13 10.52 -5.18
CA ASP A 7 11.61 10.05 -6.46
C ASP A 7 11.88 8.56 -6.68
N TRP A 8 13.11 8.11 -6.39
CA TRP A 8 13.48 6.69 -6.41
C TRP A 8 12.69 5.87 -5.40
N LEU A 9 12.47 6.40 -4.19
CA LEU A 9 11.68 5.70 -3.18
C LEU A 9 10.21 5.58 -3.60
N SER A 10 9.63 6.63 -4.18
CA SER A 10 8.26 6.60 -4.71
C SER A 10 8.12 5.58 -5.84
N ILE A 11 9.07 5.54 -6.78
CA ILE A 11 9.11 4.57 -7.88
C ILE A 11 9.11 3.12 -7.40
N VAL A 12 9.78 2.81 -6.28
CA VAL A 12 9.85 1.45 -5.75
C VAL A 12 8.68 1.14 -4.81
N LEU A 13 8.33 2.08 -3.93
CA LEU A 13 7.36 1.84 -2.87
C LEU A 13 5.91 1.94 -3.37
N ALA A 14 5.64 2.74 -4.41
CA ALA A 14 4.32 2.85 -5.02
C ALA A 14 3.83 1.52 -5.64
N PRO A 15 4.58 0.83 -6.52
CA PRO A 15 4.15 -0.44 -7.07
C PRO A 15 4.02 -1.52 -5.99
N ILE A 16 4.91 -1.54 -4.98
CA ILE A 16 4.81 -2.47 -3.85
C ILE A 16 3.50 -2.24 -3.07
N GLY A 17 3.20 -0.98 -2.74
CA GLY A 17 1.96 -0.61 -2.07
C GLY A 17 0.72 -1.00 -2.88
N CYS A 18 0.72 -0.74 -4.19
CA CYS A 18 -0.36 -1.13 -5.09
C CYS A 18 -0.54 -2.65 -5.14
N ILE A 19 0.53 -3.43 -5.28
CA ILE A 19 0.45 -4.91 -5.32
C ILE A 19 -0.13 -5.45 -4.01
N LEU A 20 0.30 -4.93 -2.86
CA LEU A 20 -0.23 -5.33 -1.55
C LEU A 20 -1.71 -4.99 -1.39
N LEU A 21 -2.15 -3.80 -1.84
CA LEU A 21 -3.55 -3.39 -1.81
C LEU A 21 -4.41 -4.25 -2.73
N ILE A 22 -3.94 -4.53 -3.95
CA ILE A 22 -4.64 -5.40 -4.91
C ILE A 22 -4.76 -6.82 -4.33
N ALA A 23 -3.67 -7.37 -3.79
CA ALA A 23 -3.69 -8.70 -3.18
C ALA A 23 -4.63 -8.77 -1.96
N ALA A 24 -4.65 -7.73 -1.12
CA ALA A 24 -5.58 -7.61 0.00
C ALA A 24 -7.04 -7.56 -0.47
N LEU A 25 -7.32 -6.76 -1.52
CA LEU A 25 -8.65 -6.65 -2.11
C LEU A 25 -9.12 -7.97 -2.70
N VAL A 26 -8.27 -8.67 -3.45
CA VAL A 26 -8.60 -9.97 -4.05
C VAL A 26 -8.88 -11.02 -2.97
N LYS A 27 -8.03 -11.12 -1.94
CA LYS A 27 -8.25 -12.04 -0.82
C LYS A 27 -9.53 -11.73 -0.04
N THR A 28 -9.80 -10.45 0.21
CA THR A 28 -11.02 -10.03 0.90
C THR A 28 -12.26 -10.34 0.08
N ARG A 29 -12.25 -10.01 -1.23
CA ARG A 29 -13.35 -10.32 -2.16
C ARG A 29 -13.59 -11.82 -2.27
N SER A 30 -12.53 -12.62 -2.37
CA SER A 30 -12.62 -14.08 -2.43
C SER A 30 -13.23 -14.68 -1.16
N ALA A 31 -12.84 -14.19 0.02
CA ALA A 31 -13.39 -14.66 1.29
C ALA A 31 -14.87 -14.28 1.45
N VAL A 32 -15.23 -13.04 1.11
CA VAL A 32 -16.63 -12.58 1.09
C VAL A 32 -17.48 -13.42 0.14
N LYS A 33 -16.97 -13.73 -1.07
CA LYS A 33 -17.66 -14.60 -2.03
C LYS A 33 -17.83 -16.03 -1.51
N ALA A 34 -16.88 -16.51 -0.71
CA ALA A 34 -16.92 -17.83 -0.09
C ALA A 34 -17.78 -17.87 1.19
N GLY A 35 -18.38 -16.74 1.61
CA GLY A 35 -19.12 -16.65 2.88
C GLY A 35 -18.25 -16.80 4.13
N ASN A 36 -16.92 -16.77 3.97
CA ASN A 36 -15.97 -16.91 5.06
C ASN A 36 -15.61 -15.54 5.65
N PRO A 37 -15.31 -15.47 6.96
CA PRO A 37 -14.82 -14.24 7.57
C PRO A 37 -13.54 -13.77 6.85
N ALA A 38 -13.42 -12.45 6.67
CA ALA A 38 -12.28 -11.87 5.97
C ALA A 38 -10.95 -12.31 6.63
N PRO A 39 -10.00 -12.87 5.87
CA PRO A 39 -8.80 -13.46 6.43
C PRO A 39 -7.96 -12.39 7.13
N ALA A 40 -7.44 -12.72 8.32
CA ALA A 40 -6.58 -11.81 9.09
C ALA A 40 -5.40 -11.29 8.26
N SER A 41 -4.87 -12.13 7.36
CA SER A 41 -3.80 -11.76 6.42
C SER A 41 -4.22 -10.66 5.42
N ALA A 42 -5.50 -10.57 5.03
CA ALA A 42 -5.97 -9.49 4.17
C ALA A 42 -6.02 -8.14 4.90
N LYS A 43 -6.44 -8.13 6.17
CA LYS A 43 -6.39 -6.91 7.01
C LYS A 43 -4.95 -6.42 7.21
N VAL A 44 -4.01 -7.33 7.45
CA VAL A 44 -2.58 -7.00 7.58
C VAL A 44 -2.04 -6.42 6.26
N MET A 45 -2.29 -7.08 5.12
CA MET A 45 -1.85 -6.58 3.81
C MET A 45 -2.46 -5.21 3.46
N GLN A 46 -3.71 -4.97 3.85
CA GLN A 46 -4.38 -3.68 3.67
C GLN A 46 -3.73 -2.59 4.53
N GLY A 47 -3.42 -2.88 5.80
CA GLY A 47 -2.72 -1.97 6.70
C GLY A 47 -1.32 -1.60 6.20
N VAL A 48 -0.54 -2.59 5.75
CA VAL A 48 0.80 -2.34 5.17
C VAL A 48 0.71 -1.52 3.88
N GLY A 49 -0.28 -1.81 3.03
CA GLY A 49 -0.53 -1.04 1.81
C GLY A 49 -0.87 0.43 2.09
N ILE A 50 -1.74 0.69 3.06
CA ILE A 50 -2.10 2.06 3.49
C ILE A 50 -0.88 2.80 4.06
N ALA A 51 -0.09 2.14 4.91
CA ALA A 51 1.13 2.73 5.48
C ALA A 51 2.14 3.11 4.38
N CYS A 52 2.35 2.26 3.38
CA CYS A 52 3.24 2.56 2.25
C CYS A 52 2.76 3.80 1.46
N VAL A 53 1.46 3.89 1.15
CA VAL A 53 0.90 5.04 0.43
C VAL A 53 1.00 6.33 1.25
N LEU A 54 0.74 6.26 2.55
CA LEU A 54 0.88 7.42 3.46
C LEU A 54 2.33 7.92 3.53
N ILE A 55 3.31 7.02 3.60
CA ILE A 55 4.72 7.40 3.61
C ILE A 55 5.08 8.15 2.32
N ILE A 56 4.66 7.65 1.16
CA ILE A 56 4.89 8.32 -0.13
C ILE A 56 4.21 9.69 -0.16
N ALA A 57 2.96 9.79 0.28
CA ALA A 57 2.22 11.04 0.31
C ALA A 57 2.91 12.09 1.20
N ILE A 58 3.40 11.69 2.38
CA ILE A 58 4.14 12.58 3.29
C ILE A 58 5.48 13.01 2.66
N LEU A 59 6.21 12.09 2.04
CA LEU A 59 7.49 12.40 1.40
C LEU A 59 7.32 13.37 0.22
N ASN A 60 6.26 13.22 -0.57
CA ASN A 60 5.93 14.15 -1.64
C ASN A 60 5.49 15.51 -1.10
N LEU A 61 4.72 15.56 -0.01
CA LEU A 61 4.33 16.82 0.63
C LEU A 61 5.54 17.57 1.19
N VAL A 62 6.47 16.85 1.84
CA VAL A 62 7.71 17.42 2.39
C VAL A 62 8.70 17.81 1.29
N GLY A 63 8.76 17.06 0.18
CA GLY A 63 9.62 17.37 -0.95
C GLY A 63 9.10 18.47 -1.87
N SER A 64 7.80 18.77 -1.83
CA SER A 64 7.15 19.81 -2.63
C SER A 64 7.12 21.19 -1.96
N ASN A 65 7.62 21.31 -0.72
CA ASN A 65 7.65 22.52 0.10
C ASN A 65 9.10 23.02 0.26
#